data_AF-A0A2R6BEV1-F1
#
_entry.id   AF-A0A2R6BEV1-F1
#
_cell.length_a   1.000
_cell.length_b   1.000
_cell.length_c   1.000
_cell.angle_alpha   90.00
_cell.angle_beta   90.00
_cell.angle_gamma   90.00
#
_symmetry.space_group_name_H-M   'P 1'
#
loop_
_entity.id
_entity.type
_entity.pdbx_description
1 polymer ?
#
loop_
_entity_poly.entity_id
_entity_poly.type
_entity_poly.pdbx_seq_one_letter_code
_entity_poly.pdbx_strand_id
1 'polypeptide(L)'
;WDPPWTPDRMSDAAREQLGWSATPVASLPMDMKPLKTGSEQQGEDGSIILVNPRGEAYAVSKHEHMIWTLCDGTRSVERVVEELANTLGAQPEQIRTQVVEIIDAMIRVGLLTNPDEFVQIDIA
;
A
#
# COMPACT_ATOMS: atom_id res chain seq x y z
N TRP A 1 -31.75 -17.93 -12.85
CA TRP A 1 -31.99 -17.70 -11.41
C TRP A 1 -31.59 -16.27 -11.14
N ASP A 2 -32.53 -15.45 -10.66
CA ASP A 2 -32.32 -14.03 -10.37
C ASP A 2 -32.26 -13.89 -8.85
N PRO A 3 -31.06 -13.82 -8.27
CA PRO A 3 -30.93 -13.87 -6.83
C PRO A 3 -31.63 -12.68 -6.16
N PRO A 4 -32.33 -12.87 -5.02
CA PRO A 4 -33.16 -11.84 -4.39
C PRO A 4 -32.38 -10.66 -3.78
N TRP A 5 -31.05 -10.62 -3.94
CA TRP A 5 -30.15 -9.59 -3.38
C TRP A 5 -29.70 -8.55 -4.41
N THR A 6 -30.55 -8.20 -5.38
CA THR A 6 -30.22 -7.14 -6.32
C THR A 6 -30.18 -5.77 -5.62
N PRO A 7 -29.27 -4.85 -6.03
CA PRO A 7 -29.09 -3.54 -5.40
C PRO A 7 -30.38 -2.72 -5.25
N ASP A 8 -31.37 -2.95 -6.12
CA ASP A 8 -32.67 -2.28 -6.12
C ASP A 8 -33.63 -2.74 -5.01
N ARG A 9 -33.30 -3.81 -4.26
CA ARG A 9 -34.20 -4.44 -3.27
C ARG A 9 -33.78 -4.29 -1.81
N MET A 10 -32.69 -3.58 -1.51
CA MET A 10 -32.22 -3.38 -0.13
C MET A 10 -32.34 -1.93 0.32
N SER A 11 -32.88 -1.72 1.53
CA SER A 11 -32.88 -0.42 2.21
C SER A 11 -31.48 -0.04 2.67
N ASP A 12 -31.21 1.25 2.84
CA ASP A 12 -29.89 1.74 3.26
C ASP A 12 -29.44 1.17 4.63
N ALA A 13 -30.39 0.91 5.53
CA ALA A 13 -30.11 0.27 6.83
C ALA A 13 -29.60 -1.18 6.71
N ALA A 14 -30.04 -1.93 5.69
CA ALA A 14 -29.54 -3.28 5.43
C ALA A 14 -28.13 -3.25 4.82
N ARG A 15 -27.81 -2.22 4.03
CA ARG A 15 -26.45 -2.02 3.47
C ARG A 15 -25.43 -1.70 4.56
N GLU A 16 -25.82 -0.91 5.56
CA GLU A 16 -24.97 -0.52 6.68
C GLU A 16 -24.67 -1.70 7.62
N GLN A 17 -25.68 -2.53 7.93
CA GLN A 17 -25.50 -3.75 8.73
C GLN A 17 -24.65 -4.82 8.05
N LEU A 18 -24.57 -4.81 6.71
CA LEU A 18 -23.77 -5.74 5.91
C LEU A 18 -22.35 -5.22 5.59
N GLY A 19 -21.96 -4.04 6.09
CA GLY A 19 -20.63 -3.48 5.86
C GLY A 19 -20.33 -3.17 4.39
N TRP A 20 -21.36 -3.02 3.55
CA TRP A 20 -21.23 -2.87 2.10
C TRP A 20 -20.47 -1.59 1.67
N SER A 21 -20.40 -0.60 2.57
CA SER A 21 -19.68 0.66 2.38
C SER A 21 -18.26 0.69 2.98
N ALA A 22 -17.78 -0.42 3.55
CA ALA A 22 -16.39 -0.48 4.02
C ALA A 22 -15.45 -0.39 2.81
N THR A 23 -14.75 0.73 2.69
CA THR A 23 -13.56 0.81 1.84
C THR A 23 -12.65 -0.36 2.25
N PRO A 24 -12.14 -1.17 1.31
CA PRO A 24 -11.26 -2.27 1.68
C PRO A 24 -10.10 -1.72 2.49
N VAL A 25 -10.00 -2.13 3.76
CA VAL A 25 -8.81 -1.84 4.56
C VAL A 25 -7.66 -2.60 3.90
N ALA A 26 -6.56 -1.92 3.61
CA ALA A 26 -5.39 -2.54 3.01
C ALA A 26 -4.96 -3.76 3.85
N SER A 27 -4.91 -4.94 3.23
CA SER A 27 -4.54 -6.19 3.89
C SER A 27 -3.29 -6.77 3.24
N LEU A 28 -2.13 -6.25 3.62
CA LEU A 28 -0.84 -6.80 3.19
C LEU A 28 -0.35 -7.87 4.17
N PRO A 29 0.23 -8.99 3.69
CA PRO A 29 0.94 -9.92 4.55
C PRO A 29 2.10 -9.20 5.25
N MET A 30 2.23 -9.37 6.57
CA MET A 30 3.25 -8.65 7.35
C MET A 30 4.67 -9.14 7.10
N ASP A 31 4.80 -10.37 6.61
CA ASP A 31 6.03 -11.04 6.20
C ASP A 31 6.44 -10.75 4.75
N MET A 32 5.54 -10.18 3.93
CA MET A 32 5.83 -9.72 2.58
C MET A 32 7.00 -8.73 2.60
N LYS A 33 7.90 -8.84 1.61
CA LYS A 33 9.05 -7.95 1.46
C LYS A 33 8.86 -7.00 0.28
N PRO A 34 8.28 -5.80 0.47
CA PRO A 34 8.09 -4.85 -0.62
C PRO A 34 9.43 -4.46 -1.24
N LEU A 35 9.46 -4.42 -2.56
CA LEU A 35 10.60 -3.96 -3.34
C LEU A 35 10.23 -2.67 -4.07
N LYS A 36 11.05 -1.64 -3.90
CA LYS A 36 10.88 -0.38 -4.61
C LYS A 36 11.17 -0.49 -6.10
N THR A 37 10.38 0.23 -6.87
CA THR A 37 10.47 0.31 -8.33
C THR A 37 10.49 1.77 -8.76
N GLY A 38 11.10 2.03 -9.93
CA GLY A 38 11.20 3.38 -10.47
C GLY A 38 12.42 4.15 -9.98
N SER A 39 12.31 5.48 -9.97
CA SER A 39 13.41 6.41 -9.66
C SER A 39 12.93 7.61 -8.85
N GLU A 40 13.86 8.24 -8.14
CA GLU A 40 13.64 9.48 -7.40
C GLU A 40 14.17 10.67 -8.22
N GLN A 41 13.43 11.76 -8.21
CA GLN A 41 13.79 13.05 -8.78
C GLN A 41 13.48 14.17 -7.78
N GLN A 42 14.23 15.26 -7.87
CA GLN A 42 13.95 16.47 -7.10
C GLN A 42 13.22 17.47 -7.99
N GLY A 43 12.05 17.92 -7.54
CA GLY A 43 11.32 19.00 -8.19
C GLY A 43 12.07 20.33 -8.11
N GLU A 44 11.75 21.28 -8.99
CA GLU A 44 12.38 22.62 -9.00
C GLU A 44 12.13 23.40 -7.70
N ASP A 45 11.05 23.07 -6.99
CA ASP A 45 10.66 23.61 -5.69
C ASP A 45 11.27 22.86 -4.50
N GLY A 46 12.08 21.83 -4.76
CA GLY A 46 12.68 20.97 -3.75
C GLY A 46 11.78 19.82 -3.27
N SER A 47 10.60 19.63 -3.88
CA SER A 47 9.74 18.47 -3.63
C SER A 47 10.42 17.15 -4.04
N ILE A 48 10.03 16.06 -3.38
CA ILE A 48 10.49 14.71 -3.73
C ILE A 48 9.47 14.11 -4.70
N ILE A 49 9.93 13.71 -5.88
CA ILE A 49 9.11 13.12 -6.92
C ILE A 49 9.59 11.69 -7.16
N LEU A 50 8.68 10.72 -7.04
CA LEU A 50 8.95 9.34 -7.41
C LEU A 50 8.32 9.06 -8.78
N VAL A 51 9.12 8.53 -9.70
CA VAL A 51 8.69 8.18 -11.05
C VAL A 51 8.69 6.66 -11.19
N ASN A 52 7.51 6.08 -11.42
CA ASN A 52 7.36 4.63 -11.57
C ASN A 52 7.90 4.14 -12.94
N PRO A 53 8.01 2.83 -13.17
CA PRO A 53 8.47 2.28 -14.46
C PRO A 53 7.60 2.64 -15.68
N ARG A 54 6.35 3.06 -15.47
CA ARG A 54 5.47 3.56 -16.55
C ARG A 54 5.74 5.02 -16.91
N GLY A 55 6.64 5.70 -16.21
CA GLY A 55 6.94 7.12 -16.39
C GLY A 55 5.96 8.06 -15.69
N GLU A 56 5.08 7.54 -14.82
CA GLU A 56 4.15 8.35 -14.05
C GLU A 56 4.86 8.90 -12.80
N ALA A 57 4.72 10.21 -12.58
CA ALA A 57 5.39 10.95 -11.52
C ALA A 57 4.43 11.24 -10.36
N TYR A 58 4.87 10.97 -9.13
CA TYR A 58 4.12 11.18 -7.91
C TYR A 58 4.94 12.06 -6.98
N ALA A 59 4.42 13.25 -6.65
CA ALA A 59 4.96 14.04 -5.57
C ALA A 59 4.65 13.35 -4.25
N VAL A 60 5.67 13.09 -3.43
CA VAL A 60 5.53 12.37 -2.17
C VAL A 60 5.99 13.21 -0.99
N SER A 61 5.38 12.96 0.16
CA SER A 61 5.83 13.46 1.44
C SER A 61 7.13 12.78 1.88
N LYS A 62 7.79 13.37 2.89
CA LYS A 62 8.98 12.80 3.52
C LYS A 62 8.73 11.40 4.10
N HIS A 63 7.53 11.14 4.63
CA HIS A 63 7.20 9.84 5.23
C HIS A 63 7.03 8.75 4.17
N GLU A 64 6.33 9.08 3.08
CA GLU A 64 6.17 8.19 1.93
C GLU A 64 7.52 7.88 1.28
N HIS A 65 8.37 8.90 1.09
CA HIS A 65 9.73 8.72 0.59
C HIS A 65 10.58 7.80 1.48
N MET A 66 10.48 7.97 2.80
CA MET A 66 11.20 7.13 3.76
C MET A 66 10.73 5.68 3.70
N ILE A 67 9.41 5.44 3.64
CA ILE A 67 8.85 4.09 3.46
C ILE A 67 9.37 3.47 2.16
N TRP A 68 9.25 4.18 1.03
CA TRP A 68 9.74 3.72 -0.27
C TRP A 68 11.24 3.38 -0.24
N THR A 69 12.03 4.18 0.47
CA THR A 69 13.48 3.95 0.61
C THR A 69 13.80 2.68 1.40
N LEU A 70 13.01 2.36 2.44
CA LEU A 70 13.18 1.16 3.27
C LEU A 70 12.79 -0.14 2.55
N CYS A 71 11.87 -0.05 1.58
CA CYS A 71 11.38 -1.17 0.78
C CYS A 71 12.41 -1.61 -0.28
N ASP A 72 13.39 -2.44 0.12
CA ASP A 72 14.47 -2.93 -0.73
C ASP A 72 14.33 -4.41 -1.13
N GLY A 73 13.19 -5.03 -0.85
CA GLY A 73 12.95 -6.46 -1.08
C GLY A 73 13.58 -7.38 -0.03
N THR A 74 14.24 -6.85 1.00
CA THR A 74 14.82 -7.65 2.10
C THR A 74 14.06 -7.47 3.41
N ARG A 75 13.57 -6.25 3.68
CA ARG A 75 12.76 -5.94 4.86
C ARG A 75 11.30 -6.35 4.64
N SER A 76 10.73 -7.04 5.63
CA SER A 76 9.30 -7.30 5.65
C SER A 76 8.50 -6.03 5.97
N VAL A 77 7.20 -6.01 5.65
CA VAL A 77 6.30 -4.93 6.06
C VAL A 77 6.37 -4.70 7.57
N GLU A 78 6.46 -5.76 8.38
CA GLU A 78 6.64 -5.65 9.83
C GLU A 78 7.92 -4.90 10.19
N ARG A 79 9.03 -5.22 9.52
CA ARG A 79 10.30 -4.52 9.75
C ARG A 79 10.28 -3.07 9.34
N VAL A 80 9.61 -2.74 8.25
CA VAL A 80 9.40 -1.35 7.82
C VAL A 80 8.62 -0.58 8.89
N VAL A 81 7.57 -1.17 9.46
CA VAL A 81 6.79 -0.58 10.56
C VAL A 81 7.68 -0.36 11.80
N GLU A 82 8.44 -1.35 12.23
CA GLU A 82 9.35 -1.25 13.38
C GLU A 82 10.40 -0.13 13.20
N GLU A 83 11.07 -0.10 12.05
CA GLU A 83 12.12 0.89 11.75
C GLU A 83 11.55 2.31 11.66
N LEU A 84 10.37 2.46 11.07
CA LEU A 84 9.69 3.74 11.00
C LEU A 84 9.23 4.23 12.38
N ALA A 85 8.65 3.33 13.20
CA ALA A 85 8.22 3.64 14.56
C ALA A 85 9.39 4.11 15.42
N ASN A 86 10.53 3.40 15.34
CA ASN A 86 11.75 3.78 16.04
C ASN A 86 12.27 5.16 15.59
N THR A 87 12.24 5.44 14.28
CA THR A 87 12.66 6.74 13.72
C THR A 87 11.76 7.89 14.19
N LEU A 88 10.46 7.63 14.35
CA LEU A 88 9.48 8.61 14.79
C LEU A 88 9.33 8.70 16.33
N GLY A 89 9.96 7.80 17.09
CA GLY A 89 9.75 7.68 18.53
C GLY A 89 8.34 7.25 18.92
N ALA A 90 7.66 6.50 18.05
CA ALA A 90 6.30 6.00 18.23
C ALA A 90 6.29 4.49 18.56
N GLN A 91 5.15 3.97 19.00
CA GLN A 91 4.95 2.52 19.12
C GLN A 91 4.54 1.92 17.76
N PRO A 92 5.07 0.74 17.36
CA PRO A 92 4.73 0.09 16.08
C PRO A 92 3.22 -0.04 15.83
N GLU A 93 2.44 -0.36 16.87
CA GLU A 93 0.98 -0.55 16.80
C GLU A 93 0.25 0.74 16.41
N GLN A 94 0.80 1.91 16.75
CA GLN A 94 0.18 3.20 16.47
C GLN A 94 0.27 3.58 14.99
N ILE A 95 1.30 3.12 14.29
CA ILE A 95 1.56 3.50 12.90
C ILE A 95 1.31 2.37 11.90
N ARG A 96 1.18 1.12 12.38
CA ARG A 96 1.05 -0.08 11.56
C ARG A 96 0.01 0.07 10.45
N THR A 97 -1.22 0.44 10.78
CA THR A 97 -2.31 0.58 9.78
C THR A 97 -1.96 1.58 8.70
N GLN A 98 -1.49 2.77 9.09
CA GLN A 98 -1.14 3.83 8.14
C GLN A 98 0.03 3.41 7.22
N VAL A 99 1.04 2.73 7.76
CA VAL A 99 2.17 2.23 6.95
C VAL A 99 1.70 1.19 5.94
N VAL A 100 0.85 0.25 6.36
CA VAL A 100 0.28 -0.78 5.47
C VAL A 100 -0.54 -0.13 4.35
N GLU A 101 -1.36 0.87 4.66
CA GLU A 101 -2.14 1.62 3.66
C GLU A 101 -1.25 2.37 2.66
N ILE A 102 -0.17 3.00 3.13
CA ILE A 102 0.79 3.70 2.24
C ILE A 102 1.50 2.70 1.33
N ILE A 103 1.97 1.56 1.86
CA ILE A 103 2.62 0.51 1.06
C ILE A 103 1.65 -0.03 0.01
N ASP A 104 0.40 -0.32 0.38
CA ASP A 104 -0.62 -0.79 -0.57
C ASP A 104 -0.90 0.24 -1.67
N ALA A 105 -1.04 1.52 -1.30
CA ALA A 105 -1.22 2.61 -2.27
C ALA A 105 -0.03 2.70 -3.24
N MET A 106 1.20 2.58 -2.75
CA MET A 106 2.41 2.57 -3.59
C MET A 106 2.50 1.36 -4.52
N ILE A 107 2.05 0.18 -4.08
CA ILE A 107 1.94 -1.01 -4.94
C ILE A 107 0.94 -0.75 -6.07
N ARG A 108 -0.25 -0.21 -5.76
CA ARG A 108 -1.29 0.08 -6.76
C ARG A 108 -0.81 1.03 -7.85
N VAL A 109 0.02 2.02 -7.49
CA VAL A 109 0.59 2.96 -8.45
C VAL A 109 1.91 2.46 -9.07
N GLY A 110 2.43 1.30 -8.67
CA GLY A 110 3.63 0.70 -9.25
C GLY A 110 4.95 1.35 -8.80
N LEU A 111 4.95 2.04 -7.66
CA LEU A 111 6.16 2.54 -6.99
C LEU A 111 6.80 1.48 -6.09
N LEU A 112 6.01 0.50 -5.66
CA LEU A 112 6.48 -0.73 -5.01
C LEU A 112 5.93 -1.94 -5.77
N THR A 113 6.56 -3.09 -5.58
CA THR A 113 6.06 -4.38 -6.05
C THR A 113 6.03 -5.40 -4.92
N ASN A 114 5.08 -6.33 -5.00
CA ASN A 114 5.06 -7.55 -4.19
C ASN A 114 5.76 -8.68 -4.95
N PRO A 115 7.01 -9.05 -4.60
CA PRO A 115 7.73 -10.11 -5.30
C PRO A 115 7.01 -11.46 -5.27
N ASP A 116 6.23 -11.71 -4.21
CA ASP A 116 5.55 -12.99 -4.01
C ASP A 116 4.27 -13.13 -4.84
N GLU A 117 3.74 -12.02 -5.38
CA GLU A 117 2.54 -12.02 -6.24
C GLU A 117 2.81 -12.67 -7.61
N PHE A 118 4.06 -12.68 -8.06
CA PHE A 118 4.44 -13.22 -9.38
C PHE A 118 4.81 -14.71 -9.37
N VAL A 119 4.79 -15.40 -8.22
CA VAL A 119 5.19 -16.82 -8.12
C VAL A 119 4.14 -17.78 -8.69
N GLN A 120 2.94 -17.30 -9.06
CA GLN A 120 1.81 -18.17 -9.47
C GLN A 120 1.64 -18.46 -10.97
N ILE A 121 2.48 -17.94 -11.86
CA ILE A 121 2.36 -18.22 -13.30
C ILE A 121 3.71 -18.65 -13.84
N ASP A 122 4.00 -19.94 -13.73
CA ASP A 122 4.78 -20.72 -14.70
C ASP A 122 4.90 -22.17 -14.18
N ILE A 123 3.86 -22.97 -14.41
CA ILE A 123 3.99 -24.42 -14.45
C ILE A 123 3.70 -24.81 -15.90
N ALA A 124 4.78 -25.11 -16.63
CA ALA A 124 4.78 -25.65 -17.99
C ALA A 124 4.27 -27.10 -18.02
#